data_AF-A0A497MPS6-F1
#
_entry.id   AF-A0A497MPS6-F1
#
_cell.length_a   1.000
_cell.length_b   1.000
_cell.length_c   1.000
_cell.angle_alpha   90.00
_cell.angle_beta   90.00
_cell.angle_gamma   90.00
#
_symmetry.space_group_name_H-M   'P 1'
#
loop_
_entity.id
_entity.type
_entity.pdbx_description
1 polymer ?
#
loop_
_entity_poly.entity_id
_entity_poly.type
_entity_poly.pdbx_seq_one_letter_code
_entity_poly.pdbx_strand_id
1 'polypeptide(L)'
;LVDVVSRAPFDFIAYHWMDERKIVGGVFDEGEVDASRRASEIASLAQVVDAYPVLIVDGRFKSLQVSEVPQISHGELKRMRNHHELRERLREAVRVQV
;
A
#
# COMPACT_ATOMS: atom_id res chain seq x y z
N LEU A 1 -18.30 18.85 -3.16
CA LEU A 1 -16.92 19.31 -3.41
C LEU A 1 -16.28 18.27 -4.31
N VAL A 2 -15.82 18.65 -5.51
CA VAL A 2 -14.96 17.79 -6.32
C VAL A 2 -13.56 18.34 -6.09
N ASP A 3 -12.76 17.66 -5.28
CA ASP A 3 -11.35 18.05 -5.14
C ASP A 3 -10.68 17.88 -6.50
N VAL A 4 -9.93 18.89 -6.91
CA VAL A 4 -9.09 18.80 -8.11
C VAL A 4 -7.99 17.80 -7.79
N VAL A 5 -8.12 16.58 -8.29
CA VAL A 5 -7.10 15.53 -8.18
C VAL A 5 -5.90 15.96 -9.02
N SER A 6 -4.96 16.69 -8.42
CA SER A 6 -3.73 17.13 -9.10
C SER A 6 -2.73 15.98 -9.31
N ARG A 7 -2.87 14.90 -8.52
CA ARG A 7 -2.05 13.68 -8.57
C ARG A 7 -2.88 12.47 -8.19
N ALA A 8 -2.67 11.33 -8.86
CA ALA A 8 -3.30 10.07 -8.47
C ALA A 8 -2.93 9.70 -7.02
N PRO A 9 -3.84 9.04 -6.26
CA PRO A 9 -3.55 8.67 -4.88
C PRO A 9 -2.44 7.60 -4.79
N PHE A 10 -2.22 6.84 -5.86
CA PHE A 10 -1.19 5.80 -5.98
C PHE A 10 -0.01 6.25 -6.86
N ASP A 11 1.14 5.59 -6.72
CA ASP A 11 2.33 5.79 -7.56
C ASP A 11 2.51 4.66 -8.58
N PHE A 12 2.04 3.44 -8.26
CA PHE A 12 2.22 2.29 -9.13
C PHE A 12 1.06 1.30 -9.07
N ILE A 13 0.96 0.53 -10.15
CA ILE A 13 0.12 -0.67 -10.25
C ILE A 13 1.03 -1.81 -10.68
N ALA A 14 0.92 -2.96 -10.01
CA ALA A 14 1.63 -4.18 -10.39
C ALA A 14 0.66 -5.36 -10.44
N TYR A 15 1.03 -6.41 -11.18
CA TYR A 15 0.26 -7.65 -11.23
C TYR A 15 0.88 -8.68 -10.30
N HIS A 16 0.10 -9.24 -9.37
CA HIS A 16 0.55 -10.36 -8.57
C HIS A 16 0.36 -11.65 -9.37
N TRP A 17 1.44 -12.16 -9.95
CA TRP A 17 1.43 -13.24 -10.93
C TRP A 17 0.80 -14.57 -10.45
N MET A 18 0.70 -14.81 -9.13
CA MET A 18 0.10 -16.04 -8.61
C MET A 18 -1.42 -15.97 -8.40
N ASP A 19 -1.98 -14.80 -8.10
CA ASP A 19 -3.35 -14.68 -7.58
C ASP A 19 -4.25 -13.85 -8.52
N GLU A 20 -3.75 -13.48 -9.71
CA GLU A 20 -4.37 -12.60 -10.73
C GLU A 20 -4.80 -11.20 -10.24
N ARG A 21 -4.76 -10.96 -8.92
CA ARG A 21 -5.04 -9.68 -8.29
C ARG A 21 -3.95 -8.67 -8.57
N LYS A 22 -4.39 -7.42 -8.68
CA LYS A 22 -3.49 -6.28 -8.84
C LYS A 22 -2.94 -5.87 -7.47
N ILE A 23 -1.84 -5.15 -7.50
CA ILE A 23 -1.30 -4.41 -6.37
C ILE A 23 -1.42 -2.93 -6.76
N VAL A 24 -2.01 -2.13 -5.88
CA VAL A 24 -2.05 -0.67 -6.02
C VAL A 24 -1.28 -0.10 -4.84
N GLY A 25 -0.27 0.72 -5.11
CA GLY A 25 0.59 1.19 -4.03
C GLY A 25 1.16 2.58 -4.22
N GLY A 26 1.64 3.12 -3.11
CA GLY A 26 2.31 4.41 -3.04
C GLY A 26 3.68 4.28 -2.38
N VAL A 27 4.60 5.15 -2.77
CA VAL A 27 5.92 5.31 -2.14
C VAL A 27 5.86 6.57 -1.29
N PHE A 28 6.17 6.42 0.01
CA PHE A 28 6.03 7.44 1.02
C PHE A 28 7.42 7.78 1.58
N ASP A 29 7.74 9.07 1.57
CA ASP A 29 8.93 9.63 2.21
C ASP A 29 8.56 10.35 3.50
N GLU A 30 9.56 10.61 4.36
CA GLU A 30 9.37 11.24 5.68
C GLU A 30 8.72 12.64 5.61
N GLY A 31 8.63 13.26 4.43
CA GLY A 31 8.05 14.58 4.19
C GLY A 31 6.57 14.57 3.76
N GLU A 32 5.95 13.40 3.59
CA GLU A 32 4.57 13.28 3.12
C GLU A 32 3.56 13.78 4.18
N VAL A 33 3.08 15.02 4.02
CA VAL A 33 2.18 15.72 4.96
C VAL A 33 0.79 15.06 5.05
N ASP A 34 0.29 14.50 3.94
CA ASP A 34 -1.06 13.91 3.83
C ASP A 34 -1.05 12.38 3.82
N ALA A 35 0.00 11.77 4.38
CA ALA A 35 0.24 10.33 4.32
C ALA A 35 -1.00 9.50 4.72
N SER A 36 -1.68 9.86 5.81
CA SER A 36 -2.87 9.15 6.27
C SER A 36 -4.04 9.23 5.28
N ARG A 37 -4.28 10.41 4.67
CA ARG A 37 -5.34 10.59 3.67
C ARG A 37 -5.05 9.75 2.43
N ARG A 38 -3.82 9.86 1.92
CA ARG A 38 -3.39 9.15 0.71
C ARG A 38 -3.43 7.63 0.88
N ALA A 39 -3.04 7.13 2.04
CA ALA A 39 -3.14 5.73 2.38
C ALA A 39 -4.60 5.24 2.44
N SER A 40 -5.53 6.04 2.97
CA SER A 40 -6.97 5.74 2.95
C SER A 40 -7.53 5.73 1.52
N GLU A 41 -7.14 6.68 0.68
CA GLU A 41 -7.54 6.74 -0.73
C GLU A 41 -7.03 5.51 -1.52
N ILE A 42 -5.79 5.08 -1.28
CA ILE A 42 -5.23 3.84 -1.85
C ILE A 42 -6.03 2.63 -1.40
N ALA A 43 -6.37 2.52 -0.11
CA ALA A 43 -7.17 1.43 0.42
C ALA A 43 -8.57 1.37 -0.21
N SER A 44 -9.26 2.51 -0.29
CA SER A 44 -10.59 2.61 -0.91
C SER A 44 -10.54 2.24 -2.40
N LEU A 45 -9.53 2.72 -3.13
CA LEU A 45 -9.36 2.37 -4.54
C LEU A 45 -9.11 0.88 -4.72
N ALA A 46 -8.24 0.29 -3.89
CA ALA A 46 -7.92 -1.14 -3.94
C ALA A 46 -9.14 -2.03 -3.72
N GLN A 47 -10.08 -1.63 -2.86
CA GLN A 47 -11.36 -2.32 -2.69
C GLN A 47 -12.23 -2.27 -3.96
N VAL A 48 -12.29 -1.12 -4.63
CA VAL A 48 -13.10 -0.95 -5.85
C VAL A 48 -12.56 -1.77 -7.02
N VAL A 49 -11.24 -1.94 -7.12
CA VAL A 49 -10.59 -2.62 -8.25
C VAL A 49 -10.10 -4.03 -7.95
N ASP A 50 -10.50 -4.61 -6.81
CA ASP A 50 -10.04 -5.91 -6.28
C ASP A 50 -8.51 -6.06 -6.35
N ALA A 51 -7.82 -5.18 -5.63
CA ALA A 51 -6.36 -5.15 -5.54
C ALA A 51 -5.86 -5.24 -4.10
N TYR A 52 -4.60 -5.63 -3.93
CA TYR A 52 -3.87 -5.46 -2.69
C TYR A 52 -3.37 -4.02 -2.56
N PRO A 53 -3.76 -3.27 -1.51
CA PRO A 53 -3.14 -1.99 -1.23
C PRO A 53 -1.76 -2.22 -0.59
N VAL A 54 -0.78 -1.34 -0.87
CA VAL A 54 0.53 -1.39 -0.21
C VAL A 54 1.19 -0.01 -0.14
N LEU A 55 1.87 0.28 0.97
CA LEU A 55 2.73 1.45 1.12
C LEU A 55 4.19 1.00 1.19
N ILE A 56 5.02 1.53 0.29
CA ILE A 56 6.47 1.41 0.39
C ILE A 56 6.99 2.62 1.13
N VAL A 57 7.70 2.39 2.23
CA VAL A 57 8.10 3.46 3.15
C VAL A 57 9.62 3.51 3.28
N ASP A 58 10.18 4.72 3.27
CA ASP A 58 11.56 4.93 3.73
C ASP A 58 11.54 5.32 5.21
N GLY A 59 11.98 4.42 6.08
CA GLY A 59 11.87 4.56 7.54
C GLY A 59 10.61 3.95 8.17
N ARG A 60 10.39 4.22 9.46
CA ARG A 60 9.20 3.75 10.21
C ARG A 60 8.20 4.90 10.38
N PHE A 61 7.11 4.88 9.64
CA PHE A 61 5.95 5.73 9.94
C PHE A 61 5.21 5.17 11.17
N LYS A 62 5.72 5.46 12.36
CA LYS A 62 5.06 5.07 13.63
C LYS A 62 3.67 5.71 13.78
N SER A 63 3.37 6.77 13.02
CA SER A 63 2.16 7.58 13.09
C SER A 63 1.11 7.27 12.02
N LEU A 64 1.40 6.42 11.03
CA LEU A 64 0.40 5.98 10.07
C LEU A 64 -0.54 4.99 10.77
N GLN A 65 -1.59 5.52 11.39
CA GLN A 65 -2.71 4.76 11.95
C GLN A 65 -3.63 4.16 10.87
N VAL A 66 -3.14 4.03 9.63
CA VAL A 66 -3.87 3.33 8.58
C VAL A 66 -3.59 1.85 8.76
N SER A 67 -4.27 1.27 9.75
CA SER A 67 -4.17 -0.14 10.14
C SER A 67 -4.52 -1.11 9.01
N GLU A 68 -5.12 -0.61 7.94
CA GLU A 68 -5.69 -1.40 6.84
C GLU A 68 -4.74 -1.56 5.65
N VAL A 69 -3.60 -0.85 5.60
CA VAL A 69 -2.65 -0.96 4.48
C VAL A 69 -1.28 -1.46 4.97
N PRO A 70 -0.74 -2.56 4.40
CA PRO A 70 0.60 -3.03 4.71
C PRO A 70 1.64 -1.95 4.40
N GLN A 71 2.52 -1.71 5.37
CA GLN A 71 3.70 -0.87 5.19
C GLN A 71 4.93 -1.76 5.06
N ILE A 72 5.62 -1.67 3.92
CA ILE A 72 6.82 -2.43 3.63
C ILE A 72 7.97 -1.43 3.51
N SER A 73 8.98 -1.57 4.37
CA SER A 73 10.16 -0.71 4.24
C SER A 73 11.02 -1.10 3.04
N HIS A 74 11.77 -0.17 2.47
CA HIS A 74 12.75 -0.48 1.42
C HIS A 74 13.71 -1.63 1.81
N GLY A 75 14.18 -1.63 3.05
CA GLY A 75 15.06 -2.67 3.57
C GLY A 75 14.39 -4.04 3.76
N GLU A 76 13.09 -4.08 4.06
CA GLU A 76 12.29 -5.30 4.09
C GLU A 76 12.11 -5.85 2.68
N LEU A 77 11.65 -5.01 1.74
CA LEU A 77 11.43 -5.41 0.34
C LEU A 77 12.71 -5.96 -0.29
N LYS A 78 13.86 -5.31 -0.05
CA LYS A 78 15.17 -5.76 -0.56
C LYS A 78 15.62 -7.11 0.01
N ARG A 79 15.17 -7.47 1.22
CA ARG A 79 15.50 -8.76 1.86
C ARG A 79 14.54 -9.88 1.46
N MET A 80 13.40 -9.56 0.85
CA MET A 80 12.46 -10.57 0.39
C MET A 80 13.12 -11.43 -0.68
N ARG A 81 13.12 -12.74 -0.47
CA ARG A 81 13.81 -13.70 -1.35
C ARG A 81 12.96 -14.15 -2.52
N ASN A 82 11.65 -14.00 -2.40
CA ASN A 82 10.69 -14.43 -3.41
C ASN A 82 9.36 -13.68 -3.26
N HIS A 83 8.54 -13.82 -4.29
CA HIS A 83 7.19 -13.26 -4.39
C HIS A 83 6.19 -13.80 -3.33
N HIS A 84 6.45 -14.97 -2.74
CA HIS A 84 5.58 -15.53 -1.69
C HIS A 84 5.72 -14.74 -0.38
N GLU A 85 6.94 -14.33 -0.02
CA GLU A 85 7.18 -13.45 1.13
C GLU A 85 6.44 -12.11 0.97
N LEU A 86 6.41 -11.55 -0.24
CA LEU A 86 5.59 -10.36 -0.56
C LEU A 86 4.10 -10.64 -0.39
N ARG A 87 3.60 -11.77 -0.91
CA ARG A 87 2.17 -12.12 -0.84
C ARG A 87 1.68 -12.24 0.60
N GLU A 88 2.41 -12.94 1.46
CA GLU A 88 2.03 -13.10 2.85
C GLU A 88 1.98 -11.74 3.56
N ARG A 89 2.95 -10.87 3.28
CA ARG A 89 2.97 -9.50 3.79
C ARG A 89 1.76 -8.67 3.35
N LEU A 90 1.33 -8.82 2.09
CA LEU A 90 0.13 -8.15 1.57
C LEU A 90 -1.17 -8.68 2.20
N ARG A 91 -1.22 -9.96 2.59
CA ARG A 91 -2.39 -10.62 3.19
C ARG A 91 -2.56 -10.31 4.68
N GLU A 92 -1.49 -10.03 5.41
CA GLU A 92 -1.55 -9.71 6.85
C GLU A 92 -2.48 -8.53 7.16
N ALA A 93 -2.58 -7.54 6.27
CA ALA A 93 -3.46 -6.38 6.47
C ALA A 93 -4.95 -6.69 6.21
N VAL A 94 -5.26 -7.72 5.42
CA VAL A 94 -6.65 -8.11 5.10
C VAL A 94 -7.31 -8.85 6.27
N ARG A 95 -6.51 -9.51 7.14
CA ARG A 95 -7.02 -10.31 8.27
C ARG A 95 -7.54 -9.49 9.46
N VAL A 96 -7.33 -8.18 9.49
CA VAL A 96 -7.81 -7.32 10.59
C VAL A 96 -9.31 -6.98 10.45
N GLN A 97 -9.94 -7.36 9.33
CA GLN A 97 -11.35 -7.07 9.02
C GLN A 97 -12.33 -8.24 9.27
N VAL A 98 -11.99 -9.23 10.11
CA VAL A 98 -12.93 -10.31 10.51
C VAL A 98 -13.17 -10.31 12.01
#